data_AF-A0AAW6JWL4-F1
#
_entry.id   AF-A0AAW6JWL4-F1
#
_cell.length_a   1.000
_cell.length_b   1.000
_cell.length_c   1.000
_cell.angle_alpha   90.00
_cell.angle_beta   90.00
_cell.angle_gamma   90.00
#
_symmetry.space_group_name_H-M   'P 1'
#
loop_
_entity.id
_entity.type
_entity.pdbx_description
1 polymer ?
#
loop_
_entity_poly.entity_id
_entity_poly.type
_entity_poly.pdbx_seq_one_letter_code
_entity_poly.pdbx_strand_id
1 'polypeptide(L)'
;MNPDNLIVVAAMYKFVNLPDCNELQTALLSLCQSQNIKGTILLAQEGINGTIAGSRQQIDAVLAFLRNDSRFADIEHKESYTEIPPFERLKIKLKPEIVTLGLPEVNPNEQVGTYVKPEDWNELISNPEVTVIDTRNDYEVTIGTFKGAENPQTQIFRDFPEYVQKHLDTNKHKKVAMFCTGGIRCEKASSYLLSQGFAEVYHLQGGILKYLEEIPPEESLWEGECFVFDERNTVNHDLEAGYHELCFCCGYPISEADKISPKYEQGISCPHCFDSLTQEKRKRLQQKWQHYQSMK
;
A
#
# COMPACT_ATOMS: atom_id res chain seq x y z
N MET A 1 18.02 -19.58 -3.54
CA MET A 1 16.81 -19.39 -4.37
C MET A 1 16.99 -20.08 -5.70
N ASN A 2 16.03 -20.89 -6.13
CA ASN A 2 16.03 -21.45 -7.49
C ASN A 2 15.31 -20.44 -8.41
N PRO A 3 15.99 -19.80 -9.38
CA PRO A 3 15.40 -18.78 -10.24
C PRO A 3 14.15 -19.25 -11.01
N ASP A 4 14.01 -20.56 -11.22
CA ASP A 4 12.89 -21.15 -11.97
C ASP A 4 11.54 -21.13 -11.22
N ASN A 5 11.54 -20.93 -9.89
CA ASN A 5 10.33 -20.91 -9.05
C ASN A 5 9.95 -19.53 -8.51
N LEU A 6 10.67 -18.48 -8.92
CA LEU A 6 10.45 -17.13 -8.42
C LEU A 6 9.26 -16.47 -9.13
N ILE A 7 8.24 -16.13 -8.35
CA ILE A 7 7.08 -15.35 -8.79
C ILE A 7 7.40 -13.88 -8.59
N VAL A 8 7.21 -13.13 -9.66
CA VAL A 8 7.37 -11.68 -9.69
C VAL A 8 6.06 -11.06 -9.22
N VAL A 9 6.16 -10.13 -8.28
CA VAL A 9 5.05 -9.29 -7.83
C VAL A 9 5.33 -7.86 -8.27
N ALA A 10 4.56 -7.36 -9.22
CA ALA A 10 4.68 -6.00 -9.75
C ALA A 10 3.58 -5.11 -9.17
N ALA A 11 3.98 -4.05 -8.47
CA ALA A 11 3.10 -2.99 -8.00
C ALA A 11 3.29 -1.74 -8.86
N MET A 12 2.20 -1.14 -9.33
CA MET A 12 2.23 0.00 -10.25
C MET A 12 1.01 0.89 -10.04
N TYR A 13 1.17 2.18 -10.30
CA TYR A 13 0.06 3.09 -10.45
C TYR A 13 0.43 4.19 -11.44
N LYS A 14 -0.58 4.83 -12.01
CA LYS A 14 -0.42 6.08 -12.74
C LYS A 14 -1.70 6.88 -12.70
N PHE A 15 -1.59 8.14 -12.28
CA PHE A 15 -2.63 9.13 -12.51
C PHE A 15 -2.51 9.62 -13.96
N VAL A 16 -3.58 9.44 -14.72
CA VAL A 16 -3.71 9.91 -16.11
C VAL A 16 -5.19 9.88 -16.47
N ASN A 17 -5.64 10.81 -17.32
CA ASN A 17 -7.03 10.84 -17.76
C ASN A 17 -7.38 9.60 -18.63
N LEU A 18 -8.34 8.80 -18.17
CA LEU A 18 -8.80 7.55 -18.79
C LEU A 18 -10.32 7.54 -19.00
N PRO A 19 -10.86 8.34 -19.94
CA PRO A 19 -12.30 8.38 -20.21
C PRO A 19 -12.86 7.03 -20.72
N ASP A 20 -12.01 6.23 -21.35
CA ASP A 20 -12.21 4.90 -21.95
C ASP A 20 -11.84 3.75 -20.99
N CYS A 21 -11.81 3.98 -19.67
CA CYS A 21 -11.37 2.96 -18.70
C CYS A 21 -12.16 1.63 -18.76
N ASN A 22 -13.42 1.65 -19.24
CA ASN A 22 -14.24 0.46 -19.48
C ASN A 22 -13.68 -0.45 -20.60
N GLU A 23 -13.19 0.17 -21.68
CA GLU A 23 -12.62 -0.54 -22.83
C GLU A 23 -11.25 -1.10 -22.45
N LEU A 24 -10.44 -0.30 -21.75
CA LEU A 24 -9.16 -0.73 -21.19
C LEU A 24 -9.33 -1.89 -20.20
N GLN A 25 -10.36 -1.88 -19.36
CA GLN A 25 -10.67 -3.00 -18.45
C GLN A 25 -10.88 -4.30 -19.22
N THR A 26 -11.64 -4.25 -20.32
CA THR A 26 -11.94 -5.43 -21.14
C THR A 26 -10.67 -5.99 -21.78
N ALA A 27 -9.84 -5.12 -22.36
CA ALA A 27 -8.58 -5.51 -22.98
C ALA A 27 -7.57 -6.10 -21.97
N LEU A 28 -7.39 -5.44 -20.82
CA LEU A 28 -6.51 -5.93 -19.75
C LEU A 28 -7.01 -7.24 -19.16
N LEU A 29 -8.32 -7.42 -19.00
CA LEU A 29 -8.87 -8.66 -18.46
C LEU A 29 -8.55 -9.84 -19.39
N SER A 30 -8.76 -9.67 -20.69
CA SER A 30 -8.44 -10.68 -21.70
C SER A 30 -6.95 -11.04 -21.70
N LEU A 31 -6.07 -10.04 -21.71
CA LEU A 31 -4.63 -10.25 -21.65
C LEU A 31 -4.21 -10.98 -20.38
N CYS A 32 -4.58 -10.46 -19.21
CA CYS A 32 -4.19 -11.03 -17.91
C CYS A 32 -4.70 -12.46 -17.74
N GLN A 33 -5.90 -12.78 -18.23
CA GLN A 33 -6.41 -14.15 -18.24
C GLN A 33 -5.60 -15.06 -19.15
N SER A 34 -5.25 -14.62 -20.37
CA SER A 34 -4.42 -15.39 -21.29
C SER A 34 -3.00 -15.66 -20.75
N GLN A 35 -2.49 -14.74 -19.93
CA GLN A 35 -1.18 -14.84 -19.28
C GLN A 35 -1.23 -15.51 -17.90
N ASN A 36 -2.41 -15.96 -17.43
CA ASN A 36 -2.61 -16.52 -16.09
C ASN A 36 -2.13 -15.61 -14.94
N ILE A 37 -2.21 -14.29 -15.13
CA ILE A 37 -1.86 -13.30 -14.12
C ILE A 37 -2.83 -13.38 -12.94
N LYS A 38 -2.31 -13.25 -11.73
CA LYS A 38 -3.11 -13.08 -10.51
C LYS A 38 -2.89 -11.69 -9.92
N GLY A 39 -3.79 -11.26 -9.03
CA GLY A 39 -3.69 -9.95 -8.37
C GLY A 39 -4.87 -9.04 -8.66
N THR A 40 -4.72 -7.75 -8.36
CA THR A 40 -5.78 -6.76 -8.48
C THR A 40 -5.32 -5.55 -9.27
N ILE A 41 -6.10 -5.15 -10.27
CA ILE A 41 -5.98 -3.87 -10.98
C ILE A 41 -7.27 -3.08 -10.75
N LEU A 42 -7.12 -1.82 -10.37
CA LEU A 42 -8.17 -0.82 -10.26
C LEU A 42 -8.00 0.16 -11.42
N LEU A 43 -9.12 0.45 -12.08
CA LEU A 43 -9.21 1.45 -13.13
C LEU A 43 -10.26 2.47 -12.72
N ALA A 44 -9.95 3.73 -12.90
CA ALA A 44 -10.87 4.84 -12.75
C ALA A 44 -10.61 5.85 -13.86
N GLN A 45 -11.49 6.85 -14.01
CA GLN A 45 -11.24 7.94 -14.95
C GLN A 45 -9.94 8.70 -14.64
N GLU A 46 -9.52 8.70 -13.37
CA GLU A 46 -8.29 9.34 -12.91
C GLU A 46 -7.01 8.51 -13.12
N GLY A 47 -7.10 7.24 -13.54
CA GLY A 47 -5.90 6.44 -13.80
C GLY A 47 -6.02 4.93 -13.52
N ILE A 48 -4.86 4.33 -13.25
CA ILE A 48 -4.67 2.89 -12.97
C ILE A 48 -3.89 2.70 -11.65
N ASN A 49 -4.23 1.66 -10.89
CA ASN A 49 -3.48 1.20 -9.73
C ASN A 49 -3.57 -0.33 -9.65
N GLY A 50 -2.47 -1.04 -9.44
CA GLY A 50 -2.56 -2.47 -9.26
C GLY A 50 -1.31 -3.11 -8.70
N THR A 51 -1.54 -4.29 -8.11
CA THR A 51 -0.50 -5.24 -7.76
C THR A 51 -0.86 -6.57 -8.41
N ILE A 52 0.03 -7.05 -9.26
CA ILE A 52 -0.14 -8.30 -10.00
C ILE A 52 1.03 -9.23 -9.76
N ALA A 53 0.79 -10.53 -9.91
CA ALA A 53 1.81 -11.55 -9.76
C ALA A 53 1.76 -12.58 -10.89
N GLY A 54 2.94 -13.04 -11.31
CA GLY A 54 3.14 -14.02 -12.37
C GLY A 54 4.62 -14.34 -12.55
N SER A 55 4.94 -15.15 -13.56
CA SER A 55 6.33 -15.30 -14.01
C SER A 55 6.85 -14.00 -14.64
N ARG A 56 8.18 -13.88 -14.76
CA ARG A 56 8.82 -12.76 -15.45
C ARG A 56 8.18 -12.45 -16.80
N GLN A 57 8.06 -13.46 -17.66
CA GLN A 57 7.47 -13.31 -18.99
C GLN A 57 6.01 -12.83 -18.94
N GLN A 58 5.22 -13.28 -17.98
CA GLN A 58 3.82 -12.88 -17.82
C GLN A 58 3.71 -11.42 -17.40
N ILE A 59 4.52 -10.98 -16.43
CA ILE A 59 4.57 -9.59 -15.98
C ILE A 59 5.05 -8.67 -17.10
N ASP A 60 6.12 -9.04 -17.80
CA ASP A 60 6.65 -8.27 -18.92
C ASP A 60 5.61 -8.08 -20.03
N ALA A 61 4.79 -9.10 -20.31
CA ALA A 61 3.71 -9.00 -21.28
C ALA A 61 2.64 -7.97 -20.89
N VAL A 62 2.25 -7.92 -19.60
CA VAL A 62 1.29 -6.93 -19.11
C VAL A 62 1.89 -5.52 -19.15
N LEU A 63 3.14 -5.36 -18.71
CA LEU A 63 3.83 -4.07 -18.73
C LEU A 63 4.05 -3.57 -20.16
N ALA A 64 4.40 -4.45 -21.09
CA ALA A 64 4.54 -4.11 -22.50
C ALA A 64 3.22 -3.65 -23.11
N PHE A 65 2.11 -4.33 -22.79
CA PHE A 65 0.77 -3.91 -23.21
C PHE A 65 0.43 -2.51 -22.69
N LEU A 66 0.66 -2.25 -21.39
CA LEU A 66 0.44 -0.92 -20.80
C LEU A 66 1.31 0.14 -21.48
N ARG A 67 2.62 -0.10 -21.60
CA ARG A 67 3.58 0.86 -22.18
C ARG A 67 3.38 1.11 -23.67
N ASN A 68 2.67 0.23 -24.39
CA ASN A 68 2.30 0.45 -25.78
C ASN A 68 1.19 1.52 -25.92
N ASP A 69 0.43 1.78 -24.86
CA ASP A 69 -0.44 2.95 -24.79
C ASP A 69 0.39 4.16 -24.36
N SER A 70 0.41 5.21 -25.20
CA SER A 70 1.16 6.45 -24.94
C SER A 70 0.88 7.08 -23.56
N ARG A 71 -0.30 6.83 -22.99
CA ARG A 71 -0.70 7.33 -21.66
C ARG A 71 0.07 6.66 -20.52
N PHE A 72 0.59 5.45 -20.74
CA PHE A 72 1.35 4.68 -19.74
C PHE A 72 2.78 4.34 -20.21
N ALA A 73 3.30 5.00 -21.25
CA ALA A 73 4.63 4.69 -21.81
C ALA A 73 5.75 4.73 -20.76
N ASP A 74 5.63 5.64 -19.80
CA ASP A 74 6.50 5.92 -18.65
C ASP A 74 5.93 5.37 -17.33
N ILE A 75 4.99 4.42 -17.35
CA ILE A 75 4.49 3.82 -16.10
C ILE A 75 5.63 3.15 -15.34
N GLU A 76 5.89 3.69 -14.16
CA GLU A 76 6.79 3.10 -13.18
C GLU A 76 6.11 1.90 -12.51
N HIS A 77 6.92 0.90 -12.18
CA HIS A 77 6.50 -0.29 -11.46
C HIS A 77 7.64 -0.68 -10.52
N LYS A 78 7.27 -1.36 -9.43
CA LYS A 78 8.20 -1.91 -8.46
C LYS A 78 7.99 -3.39 -8.38
N GLU A 79 9.09 -4.11 -8.21
CA GLU A 79 9.07 -5.55 -8.23
C GLU A 79 9.57 -6.08 -6.90
N SER A 80 8.94 -7.15 -6.47
CA SER A 80 9.38 -7.96 -5.34
C SER A 80 9.13 -9.40 -5.70
N TYR A 81 9.67 -10.30 -4.90
CA TYR A 81 9.77 -11.70 -5.28
C TYR A 81 9.21 -12.60 -4.19
N THR A 82 8.62 -13.72 -4.59
CA THR A 82 8.09 -14.73 -3.68
C THR A 82 8.09 -16.11 -4.34
N GLU A 83 8.24 -17.16 -3.55
CA GLU A 83 8.10 -18.55 -4.02
C GLU A 83 6.63 -19.00 -4.04
N ILE A 84 5.75 -18.30 -3.31
CA ILE A 84 4.33 -18.64 -3.16
C ILE A 84 3.49 -17.55 -3.84
N PRO A 85 2.52 -17.90 -4.72
CA PRO A 85 1.65 -16.92 -5.36
C PRO A 85 0.91 -16.07 -4.32
N PRO A 86 1.09 -14.73 -4.28
CA PRO A 86 0.58 -13.91 -3.18
C PRO A 86 -0.89 -13.47 -3.39
N PHE A 87 -1.55 -14.06 -4.38
CA PHE A 87 -2.94 -13.80 -4.71
C PHE A 87 -3.62 -15.08 -5.18
N GLU A 88 -4.82 -15.33 -4.69
CA GLU A 88 -5.65 -16.44 -5.16
C GLU A 88 -6.10 -16.32 -6.63
N ARG A 89 -6.52 -15.12 -7.06
CA ARG A 89 -7.16 -14.88 -8.37
C ARG A 89 -6.96 -13.47 -8.90
N LEU A 90 -7.17 -13.30 -10.20
CA LEU A 90 -7.25 -11.99 -10.86
C LEU A 90 -8.54 -11.24 -10.50
N LYS A 91 -8.42 -9.92 -10.29
CA LYS A 91 -9.54 -8.98 -10.20
C LYS A 91 -9.17 -7.70 -10.95
N ILE A 92 -9.93 -7.33 -11.98
CA ILE A 92 -9.80 -6.00 -12.61
C ILE A 92 -11.12 -5.27 -12.40
N LYS A 93 -11.09 -4.16 -11.65
CA LYS A 93 -12.29 -3.46 -11.17
C LYS A 93 -12.31 -2.02 -11.61
N LEU A 94 -13.46 -1.58 -12.11
CA LEU A 94 -13.77 -0.17 -12.25
C LEU A 94 -14.13 0.42 -10.88
N LYS A 95 -13.59 1.60 -10.59
CA LYS A 95 -13.83 2.36 -9.36
C LYS A 95 -13.99 3.84 -9.66
N PRO A 96 -14.65 4.60 -8.76
CA PRO A 96 -14.64 6.06 -8.84
C PRO A 96 -13.23 6.63 -8.67
N GLU A 97 -12.43 6.01 -7.81
CA GLU A 97 -11.06 6.40 -7.50
C GLU A 97 -10.15 5.17 -7.49
N ILE A 98 -8.90 5.30 -7.97
CA ILE A 98 -7.87 4.25 -7.88
C ILE A 98 -7.23 4.17 -6.49
N VAL A 99 -7.39 5.24 -5.70
CA VAL A 99 -7.16 5.29 -4.25
C VAL A 99 -8.16 6.28 -3.65
N THR A 100 -8.98 5.81 -2.70
CA THR A 100 -10.16 6.54 -2.23
C THR A 100 -9.80 7.56 -1.16
N LEU A 101 -9.63 8.83 -1.55
CA LEU A 101 -9.60 9.96 -0.61
C LEU A 101 -11.01 10.46 -0.31
N GLY A 102 -11.94 10.34 -1.27
CA GLY A 102 -13.32 10.78 -1.13
C GLY A 102 -13.55 12.27 -1.41
N LEU A 103 -12.59 12.95 -2.02
CA LEU A 103 -12.64 14.35 -2.45
C LEU A 103 -12.42 14.42 -3.97
N PRO A 104 -13.49 14.42 -4.79
CA PRO A 104 -13.39 14.44 -6.25
C PRO A 104 -12.67 15.65 -6.84
N GLU A 105 -12.63 16.77 -6.11
CA GLU A 105 -11.93 17.99 -6.48
C GLU A 105 -10.41 17.90 -6.35
N VAL A 106 -9.89 16.88 -5.66
CA VAL A 106 -8.45 16.65 -5.51
C VAL A 106 -7.96 15.83 -6.71
N ASN A 107 -7.20 16.49 -7.59
CA ASN A 107 -6.72 15.88 -8.83
C ASN A 107 -5.18 15.88 -8.91
N PRO A 108 -4.52 14.73 -8.68
CA PRO A 108 -3.08 14.60 -8.86
C PRO A 108 -2.57 14.86 -10.28
N ASN A 109 -3.43 14.86 -11.30
CA ASN A 109 -3.03 15.23 -12.66
C ASN A 109 -2.81 16.74 -12.82
N GLU A 110 -3.35 17.56 -11.92
CA GLU A 110 -3.26 19.03 -11.97
C GLU A 110 -2.15 19.55 -11.06
N GLN A 111 -2.07 19.02 -9.84
CA GLN A 111 -1.11 19.48 -8.84
C GLN A 111 -0.80 18.37 -7.83
N VAL A 112 0.48 18.17 -7.57
CA VAL A 112 1.02 17.31 -6.51
C VAL A 112 2.15 18.04 -5.78
N GLY A 113 2.54 17.49 -4.64
CA GLY A 113 3.71 17.95 -3.89
C GLY A 113 5.02 17.76 -4.64
N THR A 114 6.10 18.18 -3.98
CA THR A 114 7.45 17.96 -4.47
C THR A 114 7.87 16.52 -4.20
N TYR A 115 8.18 15.78 -5.27
CA TYR A 115 8.79 14.47 -5.16
C TYR A 115 10.17 14.57 -4.52
N VAL A 116 10.43 13.70 -3.53
CA VAL A 116 11.72 13.57 -2.87
C VAL A 116 12.18 12.15 -3.09
N LYS A 117 13.37 11.99 -3.67
CA LYS A 117 13.92 10.67 -3.95
C LYS A 117 14.39 9.99 -2.66
N PRO A 118 14.48 8.65 -2.63
CA PRO A 118 14.98 7.94 -1.46
C PRO A 118 16.31 8.46 -0.92
N GLU A 119 17.27 8.79 -1.79
CA GLU A 119 18.60 9.28 -1.38
C GLU A 119 18.56 10.60 -0.62
N ASP A 120 17.58 11.46 -0.91
CA ASP A 120 17.39 12.77 -0.29
C ASP A 120 16.39 12.71 0.89
N TRP A 121 15.67 11.60 1.04
CA TRP A 121 14.57 11.47 1.99
C TRP A 121 15.04 11.58 3.44
N ASN A 122 16.14 10.91 3.78
CA ASN A 122 16.68 10.88 5.14
C ASN A 122 17.07 12.27 5.65
N GLU A 123 17.70 13.09 4.81
CA GLU A 123 18.05 14.47 5.16
C GLU A 123 16.80 15.30 5.44
N LEU A 124 15.78 15.17 4.57
CA LEU A 124 14.53 15.90 4.72
C LEU A 124 13.80 15.55 6.03
N ILE A 125 13.62 14.26 6.32
CA ILE A 125 12.86 13.82 7.50
C ILE A 125 13.63 13.98 8.81
N SER A 126 14.94 14.17 8.75
CA SER A 126 15.77 14.49 9.92
C SER A 126 15.72 15.96 10.31
N ASN A 127 15.14 16.82 9.46
CA ASN A 127 15.01 18.24 9.75
C ASN A 127 13.86 18.47 10.75
N PRO A 128 14.12 19.08 11.94
CA PRO A 128 13.09 19.27 12.97
C PRO A 128 11.97 20.24 12.56
N GLU A 129 12.17 21.04 11.50
CA GLU A 129 11.15 21.94 10.97
C GLU A 129 10.19 21.25 9.98
N VAL A 130 10.43 19.97 9.67
CA VAL A 130 9.60 19.17 8.76
C VAL A 130 8.67 18.28 9.58
N THR A 131 7.36 18.47 9.39
CA THR A 131 6.36 17.54 9.92
C THR A 131 6.29 16.33 8.99
N VAL A 132 6.70 15.16 9.50
CA VAL A 132 6.71 13.91 8.75
C VAL A 132 5.44 13.13 9.08
N ILE A 133 4.62 12.80 8.08
CA ILE A 133 3.29 12.20 8.29
C ILE A 133 3.19 10.88 7.53
N ASP A 134 2.87 9.82 8.26
CA ASP A 134 2.54 8.53 7.67
C ASP A 134 1.10 8.56 7.16
N THR A 135 0.90 8.56 5.83
CA THR A 135 -0.45 8.63 5.24
C THR A 135 -1.16 7.28 5.19
N ARG A 136 -0.59 6.27 5.86
CA ARG A 136 -1.14 4.91 5.91
C ARG A 136 -2.19 4.75 7.01
N ASN A 137 -2.94 3.65 6.96
CA ASN A 137 -3.91 3.35 8.01
C ASN A 137 -3.18 2.93 9.29
N ASP A 138 -3.81 3.14 10.45
CA ASP A 138 -3.21 2.88 11.78
C ASP A 138 -2.57 1.49 11.89
N TYR A 139 -3.25 0.45 11.40
CA TYR A 139 -2.74 -0.92 11.42
C TYR A 139 -1.44 -1.11 10.59
N GLU A 140 -1.19 -0.28 9.58
CA GLU A 140 0.04 -0.32 8.80
C GLU A 140 1.20 0.37 9.52
N VAL A 141 0.89 1.42 10.30
CA VAL A 141 1.86 2.20 11.07
C VAL A 141 2.36 1.40 12.27
N THR A 142 1.51 0.59 12.89
CA THR A 142 1.90 -0.23 14.06
C THR A 142 2.88 -1.36 13.74
N ILE A 143 2.96 -1.78 12.48
CA ILE A 143 3.94 -2.78 12.01
C ILE A 143 5.34 -2.16 11.89
N GLY A 144 5.40 -0.92 11.41
CA GLY A 144 6.64 -0.22 11.14
C GLY A 144 6.37 1.12 10.48
N THR A 145 7.25 2.09 10.69
CA THR A 145 7.14 3.46 10.16
C THR A 145 8.52 4.13 10.10
N PHE A 146 8.61 5.32 9.50
CA PHE A 146 9.84 6.11 9.58
C PHE A 146 10.02 6.70 10.97
N LYS A 147 11.25 6.68 11.47
CA LYS A 147 11.60 7.28 12.75
C LYS A 147 11.15 8.73 12.82
N GLY A 148 10.38 9.06 13.86
CA GLY A 148 9.88 10.42 14.10
C GLY A 148 8.64 10.80 13.29
N ALA A 149 8.09 9.90 12.46
CA ALA A 149 6.84 10.16 11.74
C ALA A 149 5.62 10.20 12.68
N GLU A 150 4.72 11.13 12.41
CA GLU A 150 3.41 11.20 13.05
C GLU A 150 2.47 10.15 12.47
N ASN A 151 1.71 9.48 13.36
CA ASN A 151 0.62 8.59 13.00
C ASN A 151 -0.72 9.36 13.06
N PRO A 152 -1.41 9.59 11.93
CA PRO A 152 -2.73 10.20 11.90
C PRO A 152 -3.84 9.40 12.58
N GLN A 153 -3.60 8.12 12.90
CA GLN A 153 -4.56 7.17 13.47
C GLN A 153 -5.80 6.94 12.60
N THR A 154 -5.68 7.19 11.29
CA THR A 154 -6.75 6.98 10.31
C THR A 154 -7.06 5.49 10.17
N GLN A 155 -8.34 5.11 10.22
CA GLN A 155 -8.73 3.72 10.03
C GLN A 155 -8.81 3.37 8.54
N ILE A 156 -9.23 4.36 7.74
CA ILE A 156 -9.20 4.31 6.29
C ILE A 156 -8.65 5.63 5.74
N PHE A 157 -8.04 5.59 4.55
CA PHE A 157 -7.45 6.79 3.93
C PHE A 157 -8.43 7.96 3.71
N ARG A 158 -9.74 7.67 3.61
CA ARG A 158 -10.80 8.69 3.55
C ARG A 158 -10.90 9.55 4.81
N ASP A 159 -10.35 9.09 5.93
CA ASP A 159 -10.32 9.85 7.19
C ASP A 159 -9.20 10.90 7.18
N PHE A 160 -8.25 10.83 6.23
CA PHE A 160 -7.09 11.73 6.18
C PHE A 160 -7.46 13.22 6.06
N PRO A 161 -8.44 13.64 5.24
CA PRO A 161 -8.87 15.04 5.19
C PRO A 161 -9.35 15.59 6.54
N GLU A 162 -10.04 14.76 7.33
CA GLU A 162 -10.50 15.13 8.67
C GLU A 162 -9.33 15.30 9.64
N TYR A 163 -8.32 14.43 9.57
CA TYR A 163 -7.08 14.59 10.34
C TYR A 163 -6.40 15.93 10.01
N VAL A 164 -6.22 16.25 8.73
CA VAL A 164 -5.59 17.51 8.29
C VAL A 164 -6.35 18.72 8.86
N GLN A 165 -7.67 18.74 8.76
CA GLN A 165 -8.49 19.86 9.25
C GLN A 165 -8.43 20.06 10.76
N LYS A 166 -8.27 18.97 11.52
CA LYS A 166 -8.26 19.02 13.00
C LYS A 166 -6.90 19.26 13.59
N HIS A 167 -5.84 18.77 12.94
CA HIS A 167 -4.50 18.68 13.54
C HIS A 167 -3.46 19.55 12.85
N LEU A 168 -3.62 19.82 11.55
CA LEU A 168 -2.65 20.61 10.81
C LEU A 168 -3.11 22.07 10.67
N ASP A 169 -2.12 22.95 10.72
CA ASP A 169 -2.27 24.41 10.65
C ASP A 169 -1.17 24.93 9.73
N THR A 170 -1.55 25.62 8.66
CA THR A 170 -0.63 26.12 7.63
C THR A 170 0.41 27.12 8.15
N ASN A 171 0.15 27.80 9.27
CA ASN A 171 1.12 28.71 9.88
C ASN A 171 2.18 27.99 10.72
N LYS A 172 1.84 26.82 11.26
CA LYS A 172 2.72 26.01 12.12
C LYS A 172 3.46 24.94 11.31
N HIS A 173 2.75 24.24 10.44
CA HIS A 173 3.24 23.11 9.66
C HIS A 173 3.62 23.61 8.26
N LYS A 174 4.69 24.40 8.19
CA LYS A 174 5.11 25.05 6.93
C LYS A 174 5.68 24.05 5.93
N LYS A 175 6.35 23.02 6.44
CA LYS A 175 6.95 21.93 5.67
C LYS A 175 6.33 20.61 6.11
N VAL A 176 5.65 19.93 5.20
CA VAL A 176 5.04 18.64 5.45
C VAL A 176 5.63 17.61 4.49
N ALA A 177 6.21 16.53 5.02
CA ALA A 177 6.70 15.41 4.23
C ALA A 177 5.82 14.18 4.48
N MET A 178 5.35 13.55 3.41
CA MET A 178 4.44 12.42 3.48
C MET A 178 4.98 11.19 2.78
N PHE A 179 4.62 10.03 3.31
CA PHE A 179 4.95 8.75 2.69
C PHE A 179 3.81 7.75 2.86
N CYS A 180 3.83 6.71 2.04
CA CYS A 180 3.04 5.50 2.17
C CYS A 180 3.77 4.35 1.47
N THR A 181 3.17 3.15 1.45
CA THR A 181 3.79 1.94 0.88
C THR A 181 4.35 2.16 -0.53
N GLY A 182 3.50 2.62 -1.45
CA GLY A 182 3.82 2.72 -2.88
C GLY A 182 3.86 4.13 -3.45
N GLY A 183 3.51 5.17 -2.67
CA GLY A 183 3.44 6.57 -3.13
C GLY A 183 2.05 7.06 -3.52
N ILE A 184 1.16 6.20 -4.02
CA ILE A 184 -0.15 6.61 -4.57
C ILE A 184 -1.05 7.43 -3.63
N ARG A 185 -1.07 7.13 -2.31
CA ARG A 185 -1.83 7.94 -1.34
C ARG A 185 -1.25 9.35 -1.21
N CYS A 186 0.07 9.48 -1.27
CA CYS A 186 0.76 10.76 -1.13
C CYS A 186 0.52 11.68 -2.32
N GLU A 187 0.24 11.14 -3.51
CA GLU A 187 -0.20 11.92 -4.67
C GLU A 187 -1.49 12.69 -4.33
N LYS A 188 -2.52 11.99 -3.84
CA LYS A 188 -3.78 12.62 -3.41
C LYS A 188 -3.62 13.48 -2.16
N ALA A 189 -2.91 12.98 -1.16
CA ALA A 189 -2.72 13.71 0.10
C ALA A 189 -1.97 15.03 -0.14
N SER A 190 -0.92 15.02 -0.97
CA SER A 190 -0.17 16.24 -1.29
C SER A 190 -0.98 17.23 -2.11
N SER A 191 -1.70 16.75 -3.13
CA SER A 191 -2.64 17.57 -3.91
C SER A 191 -3.68 18.25 -3.00
N TYR A 192 -4.22 17.50 -2.04
CA TYR A 192 -5.15 18.04 -1.04
C TYR A 192 -4.49 19.07 -0.12
N LEU A 193 -3.32 18.80 0.47
CA LEU A 193 -2.63 19.78 1.32
C LEU A 193 -2.32 21.08 0.57
N LEU A 194 -1.88 21.00 -0.69
CA LEU A 194 -1.65 22.17 -1.51
C LEU A 194 -2.94 22.98 -1.74
N SER A 195 -4.07 22.30 -2.00
CA SER A 195 -5.37 22.99 -2.14
C SER A 195 -5.86 23.64 -0.84
N GLN A 196 -5.39 23.16 0.32
CA GLN A 196 -5.64 23.80 1.63
C GLN A 196 -4.66 24.94 1.95
N GLY A 197 -3.70 25.25 1.07
CA GLY A 197 -2.77 26.37 1.22
C GLY A 197 -1.50 26.07 2.02
N PHE A 198 -1.12 24.79 2.16
CA PHE A 198 0.20 24.43 2.71
C PHE A 198 1.30 24.85 1.73
N ALA A 199 2.36 25.48 2.25
CA ALA A 199 3.37 26.13 1.43
C ALA A 199 4.36 25.13 0.81
N GLU A 200 4.90 24.22 1.63
CA GLU A 200 5.90 23.24 1.19
C GLU A 200 5.42 21.83 1.52
N VAL A 201 4.95 21.13 0.51
CA VAL A 201 4.43 19.76 0.63
C VAL A 201 5.34 18.83 -0.16
N TYR A 202 5.92 17.85 0.53
CA TYR A 202 6.86 16.88 0.01
C TYR A 202 6.28 15.48 0.11
N HIS A 203 6.70 14.58 -0.79
CA HIS A 203 6.35 13.18 -0.68
C HIS A 203 7.42 12.26 -1.25
N LEU A 204 7.59 11.11 -0.60
CA LEU A 204 8.58 10.11 -0.97
C LEU A 204 8.25 9.51 -2.34
N GLN A 205 9.11 9.77 -3.32
CA GLN A 205 8.99 9.23 -4.66
C GLN A 205 9.14 7.72 -4.61
N GLY A 206 8.14 7.00 -5.12
CA GLY A 206 8.11 5.55 -5.03
C GLY A 206 7.76 5.00 -3.63
N GLY A 207 7.49 5.83 -2.63
CA GLY A 207 7.08 5.38 -1.30
C GLY A 207 8.10 4.48 -0.60
N ILE A 208 7.65 3.82 0.47
CA ILE A 208 8.50 2.99 1.34
C ILE A 208 9.19 1.88 0.53
N LEU A 209 8.50 1.20 -0.37
CA LEU A 209 9.09 0.07 -1.11
C LEU A 209 10.31 0.48 -1.93
N LYS A 210 10.29 1.64 -2.58
CA LYS A 210 11.45 2.14 -3.33
C LYS A 210 12.58 2.60 -2.40
N TYR A 211 12.22 3.16 -1.25
CA TYR A 211 13.21 3.51 -0.23
C TYR A 211 13.96 2.28 0.31
N LEU A 212 13.24 1.20 0.61
CA LEU A 212 13.86 -0.06 1.07
C LEU A 212 14.74 -0.70 -0.01
N GLU A 213 14.37 -0.55 -1.29
CA GLU A 213 15.17 -1.03 -2.43
C GLU A 213 16.49 -0.26 -2.60
N GLU A 214 16.47 1.07 -2.42
CA GLU A 214 17.60 1.94 -2.77
C GLU A 214 18.50 2.29 -1.58
N ILE A 215 17.96 2.32 -0.35
CA ILE A 215 18.70 2.74 0.85
C ILE A 215 19.14 1.50 1.64
N PRO A 216 20.44 1.36 1.94
CA PRO A 216 20.92 0.19 2.65
C PRO A 216 20.47 0.20 4.12
N PRO A 217 20.28 -0.98 4.76
CA PRO A 217 19.76 -1.08 6.13
C PRO A 217 20.52 -0.24 7.16
N GLU A 218 21.83 -0.10 7.03
CA GLU A 218 22.69 0.68 7.93
C GLU A 218 22.45 2.20 7.90
N GLU A 219 21.90 2.71 6.80
CA GLU A 219 21.54 4.13 6.63
C GLU A 219 20.03 4.37 6.76
N SER A 220 19.26 3.29 6.95
CA SER A 220 17.82 3.35 6.99
C SER A 220 17.28 4.06 8.24
N LEU A 221 16.30 4.94 8.03
CA LEU A 221 15.45 5.52 9.08
C LEU A 221 14.11 4.78 9.20
N TRP A 222 13.92 3.69 8.45
CA TRP A 222 12.74 2.84 8.55
C TRP A 222 12.86 1.89 9.75
N GLU A 223 11.81 1.79 10.56
CA GLU A 223 11.74 0.90 11.72
C GLU A 223 10.60 -0.10 11.53
N GLY A 224 10.86 -1.41 11.68
CA GLY A 224 9.86 -2.48 11.56
C GLY A 224 9.68 -3.04 10.15
N GLU A 225 8.51 -3.58 9.84
CA GLU A 225 8.19 -4.16 8.51
C GLU A 225 7.20 -3.29 7.73
N CYS A 226 7.22 -3.35 6.40
CA CYS A 226 6.30 -2.59 5.55
C CYS A 226 5.07 -3.43 5.19
N PHE A 227 3.87 -2.95 5.54
CA PHE A 227 2.62 -3.62 5.15
C PHE A 227 2.41 -3.59 3.63
N VAL A 228 2.03 -4.75 3.06
CA VAL A 228 1.68 -4.94 1.65
C VAL A 228 0.31 -5.59 1.48
N PHE A 229 -0.40 -5.24 0.42
CA PHE A 229 -1.80 -5.63 0.20
C PHE A 229 -1.94 -6.96 -0.55
N ASP A 230 -1.16 -7.95 -0.15
CA ASP A 230 -1.13 -9.30 -0.71
C ASP A 230 -0.82 -10.34 0.38
N GLU A 231 -0.79 -11.62 0.05
CA GLU A 231 -0.71 -12.69 1.06
C GLU A 231 0.60 -12.73 1.86
N ARG A 232 1.61 -11.95 1.48
CA ARG A 232 2.81 -11.76 2.30
C ARG A 232 2.53 -10.97 3.58
N ASN A 233 1.46 -10.14 3.58
CA ASN A 233 1.05 -9.20 4.63
C ASN A 233 2.06 -8.09 4.91
N THR A 234 3.33 -8.42 5.08
CA THR A 234 4.42 -7.49 5.30
C THR A 234 5.65 -7.89 4.51
N VAL A 235 6.56 -6.93 4.31
CA VAL A 235 7.91 -7.17 3.80
C VAL A 235 8.96 -6.54 4.71
N ASN A 236 10.12 -7.20 4.81
CA ASN A 236 11.28 -6.67 5.54
C ASN A 236 12.05 -5.63 4.69
N HIS A 237 13.20 -5.17 5.20
CA HIS A 237 14.04 -4.19 4.50
C HIS A 237 14.59 -4.74 3.16
N ASP A 238 14.82 -6.04 3.07
CA ASP A 238 15.28 -6.72 1.85
C ASP A 238 14.13 -7.02 0.86
N LEU A 239 12.92 -6.51 1.11
CA LEU A 239 11.69 -6.75 0.34
C LEU A 239 11.25 -8.22 0.28
N GLU A 240 11.75 -9.04 1.21
CA GLU A 240 11.32 -10.42 1.42
C GLU A 240 10.07 -10.48 2.31
N ALA A 241 9.36 -11.59 2.29
CA ALA A 241 8.17 -11.76 3.13
C ALA A 241 8.51 -11.60 4.62
N GLY A 242 7.74 -10.76 5.30
CA GLY A 242 7.92 -10.49 6.72
C GLY A 242 7.34 -11.57 7.63
N TYR A 243 7.40 -11.32 8.94
CA TYR A 243 6.96 -12.26 9.98
C TYR A 243 5.58 -11.91 10.59
N HIS A 244 5.01 -10.74 10.30
CA HIS A 244 3.67 -10.40 10.79
C HIS A 244 2.59 -11.20 10.06
N GLU A 245 1.69 -11.79 10.84
CA GLU A 245 0.49 -12.45 10.34
C GLU A 245 -0.74 -11.56 10.55
N LEU A 246 -1.78 -11.73 9.75
CA LEU A 246 -3.06 -11.06 10.00
C LEU A 246 -3.97 -11.90 10.88
N CYS A 247 -4.55 -11.28 11.91
CA CYS A 247 -5.55 -11.90 12.76
C CYS A 247 -6.74 -12.39 11.92
N PHE A 248 -7.04 -13.68 11.96
CA PHE A 248 -8.18 -14.26 11.24
C PHE A 248 -9.55 -13.64 11.62
N CYS A 249 -9.65 -13.06 12.83
CA CYS A 249 -10.87 -12.44 13.34
C CYS A 249 -11.05 -10.98 12.92
N CYS A 250 -10.02 -10.15 13.12
CA CYS A 250 -10.12 -8.70 12.95
C CYS A 250 -9.26 -8.15 11.81
N GLY A 251 -8.37 -8.95 11.24
CA GLY A 251 -7.41 -8.50 10.21
C GLY A 251 -6.28 -7.62 10.74
N TYR A 252 -6.17 -7.44 12.07
CA TYR A 252 -5.08 -6.67 12.66
C TYR A 252 -3.77 -7.46 12.57
N PRO A 253 -2.63 -6.82 12.24
CA PRO A 253 -1.32 -7.46 12.24
C PRO A 253 -0.92 -8.01 13.61
N ILE A 254 -0.32 -9.20 13.65
CA ILE A 254 0.06 -9.92 14.86
C ILE A 254 1.55 -10.20 14.79
N SER A 255 2.29 -9.70 15.77
CA SER A 255 3.71 -10.03 15.98
C SER A 255 3.88 -11.35 16.74
N GLU A 256 5.10 -11.90 16.79
CA GLU A 256 5.40 -13.05 17.65
C GLU A 256 5.14 -12.77 19.14
N ALA A 257 5.34 -11.54 19.59
CA ALA A 257 5.03 -11.13 20.96
C ALA A 257 3.51 -11.20 21.24
N ASP A 258 2.68 -10.82 20.27
CA ASP A 258 1.23 -10.91 20.38
C ASP A 258 0.76 -12.37 20.47
N LYS A 259 1.44 -13.30 19.78
CA LYS A 259 1.13 -14.74 19.81
C LYS A 259 1.38 -15.37 21.19
N ILE A 260 2.25 -14.77 22.01
CA ILE A 260 2.53 -15.23 23.39
C ILE A 260 1.43 -14.80 24.37
N SER A 261 0.63 -13.78 24.02
CA SER A 261 -0.41 -13.27 24.90
C SER A 261 -1.48 -14.31 25.23
N PRO A 262 -2.01 -14.36 26.46
CA PRO A 262 -3.14 -15.23 26.81
C PRO A 262 -4.44 -14.86 26.07
N LYS A 263 -4.48 -13.69 25.41
CA LYS A 263 -5.59 -13.24 24.57
C LYS A 263 -5.50 -13.75 23.12
N TYR A 264 -4.38 -14.35 22.75
CA TYR A 264 -4.19 -14.93 21.43
C TYR A 264 -4.74 -16.36 21.37
N GLU A 265 -5.54 -16.62 20.35
CA GLU A 265 -6.01 -17.95 19.99
C GLU A 265 -6.09 -18.01 18.48
N GLN A 266 -5.23 -18.84 17.89
CA GLN A 266 -5.08 -18.92 16.43
C GLN A 266 -6.42 -19.20 15.76
N GLY A 267 -6.74 -18.40 14.73
CA GLY A 267 -8.03 -18.47 14.03
C GLY A 267 -9.20 -17.78 14.75
N ILE A 268 -9.06 -17.38 16.02
CA ILE A 268 -10.18 -16.93 16.86
C ILE A 268 -10.00 -15.51 17.38
N SER A 269 -8.87 -15.17 17.99
CA SER A 269 -8.65 -13.86 18.61
C SER A 269 -7.17 -13.47 18.70
N CYS A 270 -6.94 -12.17 18.87
CA CYS A 270 -5.65 -11.57 19.21
C CYS A 270 -5.83 -10.55 20.34
N PRO A 271 -4.74 -10.00 20.93
CA PRO A 271 -4.81 -8.99 21.97
C PRO A 271 -5.69 -7.78 21.63
N HIS A 272 -5.77 -7.41 20.35
CA HIS A 272 -6.52 -6.24 19.88
C HIS A 272 -8.04 -6.48 19.76
N CYS A 273 -8.49 -7.73 19.64
CA CYS A 273 -9.92 -8.02 19.44
C CYS A 273 -10.54 -8.88 20.53
N PHE A 274 -9.74 -9.53 21.39
CA PHE A 274 -10.22 -10.48 22.39
C PHE A 274 -11.34 -9.91 23.27
N ASP A 275 -11.15 -8.71 23.83
CA ASP A 275 -12.11 -8.10 24.76
C ASP A 275 -13.41 -7.66 24.06
N SER A 276 -13.34 -7.41 22.75
CA SER A 276 -14.51 -7.03 21.92
C SER A 276 -15.25 -8.25 21.32
N LEU A 277 -14.73 -9.47 21.52
CA LEU A 277 -15.20 -10.65 20.82
C LEU A 277 -16.45 -11.24 21.49
N THR A 278 -17.59 -11.15 20.80
CA THR A 278 -18.84 -11.77 21.28
C THR A 278 -18.81 -13.30 21.14
N GLN A 279 -19.54 -14.00 22.00
CA GLN A 279 -19.63 -15.47 21.95
C GLN A 279 -20.17 -15.99 20.60
N GLU A 280 -21.12 -15.28 20.00
CA GLU A 280 -21.65 -15.62 18.68
C GLU A 280 -20.57 -15.51 17.59
N LYS A 281 -19.83 -14.39 17.57
CA LYS A 281 -18.73 -14.19 16.61
C LYS A 281 -17.64 -15.25 16.82
N ARG A 282 -17.34 -15.62 18.06
CA ARG A 282 -16.38 -16.69 18.41
C ARG A 282 -16.79 -18.04 17.82
N LYS A 283 -18.05 -18.48 18.00
CA LYS A 283 -18.53 -19.76 17.43
C LYS A 283 -18.42 -19.78 15.91
N ARG A 284 -18.79 -18.67 15.25
CA ARG A 284 -18.66 -18.54 13.79
C ARG A 284 -17.21 -18.63 13.34
N LEU A 285 -16.29 -18.00 14.06
CA LEU A 285 -14.85 -18.08 13.76
C LEU A 285 -14.30 -19.49 13.94
N GLN A 286 -14.72 -20.22 14.99
CA GLN A 286 -14.32 -21.61 15.19
C GLN A 286 -14.71 -22.50 14.01
N GLN A 287 -15.95 -22.39 13.53
CA GLN A 287 -16.42 -23.14 12.35
C GLN A 287 -15.64 -22.76 11.08
N LYS A 288 -15.40 -21.46 10.90
CA LYS A 288 -14.69 -20.94 9.72
C LYS A 288 -13.21 -21.35 9.73
N TRP A 289 -12.58 -21.37 10.90
CA TRP A 289 -11.21 -21.82 11.09
C TRP A 289 -11.05 -23.33 10.87
N GLN A 290 -11.97 -24.15 11.40
CA GLN A 290 -12.01 -25.59 11.12
C GLN A 290 -12.11 -25.88 9.62
N HIS A 291 -12.97 -25.15 8.91
CA HIS A 291 -13.08 -25.30 7.46
C HIS A 291 -11.78 -24.87 6.74
N TYR A 292 -11.19 -23.75 7.12
CA TYR A 292 -9.91 -23.29 6.56
C TYR A 292 -8.78 -24.31 6.75
N GLN A 293 -8.68 -24.91 7.94
CA GLN A 293 -7.69 -25.96 8.22
C GLN A 293 -7.91 -27.23 7.39
N SER A 294 -9.14 -27.51 6.95
CA SER A 294 -9.44 -28.65 6.07
C SER A 294 -9.10 -28.43 4.59
N MET A 295 -8.84 -27.19 4.19
CA MET A 295 -8.55 -26.81 2.79
C MET A 295 -7.05 -26.63 2.51
N LYS A 296 -6.22 -26.50 3.55
CA LYS A 296 -4.75 -26.46 3.47
C LYS A 296 -4.18 -27.87 3.52
#